data_AF-A0A9D0VHJ1-F1
#
_entry.id   AF-A0A9D0VHJ1-F1
#
_cell.length_a   1.000
_cell.length_b   1.000
_cell.length_c   1.000
_cell.angle_alpha   90.00
_cell.angle_beta   90.00
_cell.angle_gamma   90.00
#
_symmetry.space_group_name_H-M   'P 1'
#
loop_
_entity.id
_entity.type
_entity.pdbx_description
1 polymer ?
#
loop_
_entity_poly.entity_id
_entity_poly.type
_entity_poly.pdbx_seq_one_letter_code
_entity_poly.pdbx_strand_id
1 'polypeptide(L)'
;MSTAILGAIWLLGGCGPPGVVAPDLEEPPIEVRVFLDGPIRAGGGNLIVQTEFDVGGGVELPEPVAGGLEFVADGRPITERIGARDVVTQRYVFRGGPGHYEVPPLLATWTDDEGTSVEAQSTPLFLDIEVDPVQVGELIDIVEPP
;
A
#
# COMPACT_ATOMS: atom_id res chain seq x y z
N MET A 1 10.54 -74.51 16.41
CA MET A 1 11.03 -73.19 15.99
C MET A 1 9.80 -72.29 15.95
N SER A 2 9.46 -71.59 17.05
CA SER A 2 9.84 -70.17 17.30
C SER A 2 9.79 -69.36 16.00
N THR A 3 8.91 -68.36 15.82
CA THR A 3 8.56 -67.27 16.74
C THR A 3 7.21 -66.67 16.35
N ALA A 4 6.37 -66.36 17.34
CA ALA A 4 5.20 -65.50 17.20
C ALA A 4 5.57 -64.09 17.66
N ILE A 5 5.20 -63.03 16.93
CA ILE A 5 4.89 -61.71 17.50
C ILE A 5 3.71 -61.11 16.73
N LEU A 6 2.61 -60.91 17.46
CA LEU A 6 1.45 -60.11 17.07
C LEU A 6 1.85 -58.65 16.84
N GLY A 7 1.36 -58.06 15.76
CA GLY A 7 1.37 -56.62 15.55
C GLY A 7 -0.01 -56.15 15.09
N ALA A 8 -0.92 -56.00 16.05
CA ALA A 8 -2.17 -55.28 15.85
C ALA A 8 -1.86 -53.77 15.95
N ILE A 9 -1.99 -53.03 14.84
CA ILE A 9 -2.02 -51.57 14.87
C ILE A 9 -3.47 -51.15 14.61
N TRP A 10 -4.04 -50.58 15.66
CA TRP A 10 -5.34 -49.94 15.70
C TRP A 10 -5.34 -48.64 14.87
N LEU A 11 -6.33 -48.56 13.98
CA LEU A 11 -7.20 -47.43 13.67
C LEU A 11 -6.90 -46.10 14.38
N LEU A 12 -6.39 -45.12 13.63
CA LEU A 12 -6.69 -43.69 13.78
C LEU A 12 -6.69 -43.03 12.40
N GLY A 13 -7.61 -43.45 11.52
CA GLY A 13 -7.93 -42.72 10.30
C GLY A 13 -8.98 -41.67 10.64
N GLY A 14 -8.54 -40.44 10.93
CA GLY A 14 -9.41 -39.33 11.28
C GLY A 14 -10.47 -39.05 10.22
N CYS A 15 -11.70 -38.84 10.67
CA CYS A 15 -12.72 -38.10 9.92
C CYS A 15 -12.25 -36.65 9.79
N GLY A 16 -11.51 -36.33 8.74
CA GLY A 16 -11.46 -34.97 8.21
C GLY A 16 -12.71 -34.76 7.34
N PRO A 17 -13.43 -33.63 7.43
CA PRO A 17 -14.42 -33.29 6.41
C PRO A 17 -13.72 -33.30 5.04
N PRO A 18 -14.42 -33.66 3.95
CA PRO A 18 -13.84 -33.63 2.60
C PRO A 18 -13.19 -32.26 2.40
N GLY A 19 -11.89 -32.31 2.12
CA GLY A 19 -11.07 -31.13 1.92
C GLY A 19 -11.73 -30.23 0.90
N VAL A 20 -12.16 -29.06 1.37
CA VAL A 20 -12.23 -27.90 0.49
C VAL A 20 -10.77 -27.65 0.12
N VAL A 21 -10.36 -28.16 -1.04
CA VAL A 21 -9.18 -27.66 -1.71
C VAL A 21 -9.49 -26.19 -1.92
N ALA A 22 -8.94 -25.33 -1.06
CA ALA A 22 -8.88 -23.92 -1.38
C ALA A 22 -8.25 -23.85 -2.77
N PRO A 23 -8.84 -23.14 -3.75
CA PRO A 23 -8.13 -22.87 -4.99
C PRO A 23 -6.77 -22.30 -4.58
N ASP A 24 -5.70 -22.80 -5.19
CA ASP A 24 -4.37 -22.23 -5.03
C ASP A 24 -4.54 -20.73 -5.30
N LEU A 25 -4.54 -19.93 -4.25
CA LEU A 25 -4.64 -18.48 -4.37
C LEU A 25 -3.23 -18.05 -4.76
N GLU A 26 -2.88 -18.26 -6.02
CA GLU A 26 -1.66 -17.72 -6.59
C GLU A 26 -1.69 -16.21 -6.35
N GLU A 27 -0.67 -15.71 -5.65
CA GLU A 27 -0.53 -14.28 -5.41
C GLU A 27 -0.44 -13.58 -6.76
N PRO A 28 -1.20 -12.50 -7.00
CA PRO A 28 -1.19 -11.82 -8.29
C PRO A 28 0.24 -11.36 -8.63
N PRO A 29 0.62 -11.34 -9.92
CA PRO A 29 1.98 -11.00 -10.33
C PRO A 29 2.32 -9.53 -10.11
N ILE A 30 1.33 -8.69 -9.77
CA ILE A 30 1.51 -7.28 -9.42
C ILE A 30 0.55 -6.86 -8.31
N GLU A 31 1.02 -6.01 -7.41
CA GLU A 31 0.24 -5.31 -6.38
C GLU A 31 0.68 -3.84 -6.29
N VAL A 32 -0.28 -2.94 -6.06
CA VAL A 32 -0.02 -1.51 -5.84
C VAL A 32 -0.57 -1.08 -4.49
N ARG A 33 0.29 -0.49 -3.66
CA ARG A 33 -0.06 0.04 -2.35
C ARG A 33 0.23 1.54 -2.31
N VAL A 34 -0.67 2.27 -1.65
CA VAL A 34 -0.55 3.72 -1.48
C VAL A 34 -0.80 4.03 -0.01
N PHE A 35 0.12 4.74 0.62
CA PHE A 35 0.03 5.08 2.04
C PHE A 35 0.77 6.37 2.37
N LEU A 36 0.42 6.98 3.50
CA LEU A 36 1.06 8.19 4.00
C LEU A 36 2.39 7.86 4.69
N ASP A 37 3.39 8.71 4.47
CA ASP A 37 4.59 8.74 5.30
C ASP A 37 4.56 9.93 6.26
N GLY A 38 4.12 9.65 7.48
CA GLY A 38 3.94 10.62 8.54
C GLY A 38 2.59 11.35 8.53
N PRO A 39 2.41 12.32 9.43
CA PRO A 39 1.16 13.07 9.56
C PRO A 39 0.98 14.06 8.40
N ILE A 40 -0.28 14.31 8.03
CA ILE A 40 -0.67 15.46 7.20
C ILE A 40 -0.58 16.72 8.06
N ARG A 41 -0.04 17.81 7.49
CA ARG A 41 0.01 19.13 8.14
C ARG A 41 -0.68 20.17 7.28
N ALA A 42 -0.79 21.38 7.82
CA ALA A 42 -1.16 22.54 7.02
C ALA A 42 -0.29 22.62 5.76
N GLY A 43 -0.95 22.59 4.60
CA GLY A 43 -0.29 22.65 3.30
C GLY A 43 0.13 21.31 2.68
N GLY A 44 -0.04 20.17 3.36
CA GLY A 44 0.10 18.83 2.76
C GLY A 44 0.92 17.82 3.56
N GLY A 45 1.53 16.85 2.86
CA GLY A 45 2.22 15.72 3.48
C GLY A 45 3.03 14.90 2.49
N ASN A 46 3.41 13.69 2.89
CA ASN A 46 4.14 12.76 2.04
C ASN A 46 3.30 11.52 1.74
N LEU A 47 3.32 11.10 0.49
CA LEU A 47 2.67 9.90 -0.02
C LEU A 47 3.74 8.93 -0.52
N ILE A 48 3.57 7.65 -0.22
CA ILE A 48 4.35 6.57 -0.78
C ILE A 48 3.46 5.77 -1.72
N VAL A 49 3.94 5.59 -2.95
CA VAL A 49 3.40 4.62 -3.90
C VAL A 49 4.40 3.48 -3.98
N GLN A 50 3.95 2.28 -3.65
CA GLN A 50 4.75 1.07 -3.68
C GLN A 50 4.11 0.07 -4.64
N THR A 51 4.87 -0.37 -5.63
CA THR A 51 4.45 -1.38 -6.60
C THR A 51 5.33 -2.60 -6.47
N GLU A 52 4.74 -3.73 -6.12
CA GLU A 52 5.39 -5.03 -6.02
C GLU A 52 5.00 -5.88 -7.23
N PHE A 53 5.95 -6.52 -7.90
CA PHE A 53 5.67 -7.32 -9.09
C PHE A 53 6.68 -8.45 -9.31
N ASP A 54 6.29 -9.45 -10.07
CA ASP A 54 7.14 -10.59 -10.45
C ASP A 54 8.33 -10.16 -11.30
N VAL A 55 9.48 -10.78 -11.02
CA VAL A 55 10.72 -10.54 -11.76
C VAL A 55 10.64 -11.08 -13.19
N GLY A 56 11.35 -10.44 -14.13
CA GLY A 56 11.32 -10.84 -15.55
C GLY A 56 10.27 -10.07 -16.36
N GLY A 57 10.12 -8.78 -16.05
CA GLY A 57 9.19 -7.89 -16.71
C GLY A 57 9.46 -6.43 -16.37
N GLY A 58 8.73 -5.53 -17.02
CA GLY A 58 8.71 -4.09 -16.75
C GLY A 58 7.42 -3.67 -16.06
N VAL A 59 7.49 -2.59 -15.28
CA VAL A 59 6.30 -1.97 -14.66
C VAL A 59 6.17 -0.52 -15.08
N GLU A 60 4.95 -0.11 -15.42
CA GLU A 60 4.58 1.28 -15.54
C GLU A 60 4.12 1.79 -14.18
N LEU A 61 4.90 2.69 -13.57
CA LEU A 61 4.60 3.23 -12.25
C LEU A 61 3.47 4.25 -12.33
N PRO A 62 2.41 4.10 -11.54
CA PRO A 62 1.33 5.09 -11.53
C PRO A 62 1.75 6.36 -10.81
N GLU A 63 1.28 7.50 -11.33
CA GLU A 63 1.41 8.78 -10.66
C GLU A 63 0.11 9.16 -9.95
N PRO A 64 0.17 9.65 -8.70
CA PRO A 64 -1.01 10.09 -7.97
C PRO A 64 -1.57 11.39 -8.55
N VAL A 65 -2.90 11.44 -8.65
CA VAL A 65 -3.64 12.63 -9.08
C VAL A 65 -4.86 12.83 -8.19
N ALA A 66 -5.12 14.07 -7.78
CA ALA A 66 -6.35 14.43 -7.08
C ALA A 66 -6.68 15.90 -7.32
N GLY A 67 -7.96 16.21 -7.54
CA GLY A 67 -8.40 17.58 -7.79
C GLY A 67 -8.06 18.50 -6.62
N GLY A 68 -7.35 19.59 -6.88
CA GLY A 68 -6.95 20.57 -5.85
C GLY A 68 -5.71 20.18 -5.04
N LEU A 69 -5.07 19.05 -5.36
CA LEU A 69 -3.76 18.67 -4.84
C LEU A 69 -2.70 18.68 -5.96
N GLU A 70 -1.50 19.09 -5.61
CA GLU A 70 -0.30 18.94 -6.43
C GLU A 70 0.55 17.82 -5.84
N PHE A 71 1.01 16.87 -6.65
CA PHE A 71 1.95 15.83 -6.25
C PHE A 71 3.27 16.02 -6.97
N VAL A 72 4.37 16.05 -6.23
CA VAL A 72 5.72 16.19 -6.79
C VAL A 72 6.56 15.01 -6.32
N ALA A 73 7.18 14.30 -7.25
CA ALA A 73 8.10 13.21 -6.93
C ALA A 73 9.28 13.73 -6.08
N ASP A 74 9.50 13.09 -4.94
CA ASP A 74 10.59 13.39 -4.02
C ASP A 74 11.74 12.41 -4.26
N GLY A 75 12.58 12.77 -5.21
CA GLY A 75 13.68 11.92 -5.66
C GLY A 75 13.25 10.85 -6.67
N ARG A 76 14.18 9.94 -6.96
CA ARG A 76 13.95 8.84 -7.92
C ARG A 76 13.28 7.65 -7.23
N PRO A 77 12.58 6.79 -7.98
CA PRO A 77 12.08 5.54 -7.44
C PRO A 77 13.25 4.69 -6.95
N ILE A 78 13.02 3.97 -5.84
CA ILE A 78 13.96 2.99 -5.30
C ILE A 78 13.42 1.61 -5.63
N THR A 79 14.25 0.76 -6.22
CA THR A 79 13.91 -0.63 -6.52
C THR A 79 14.66 -1.57 -5.58
N GLU A 80 13.94 -2.48 -4.94
CA GLU A 80 14.48 -3.51 -4.06
C GLU A 80 14.01 -4.90 -4.52
N ARG A 81 14.93 -5.86 -4.54
CA ARG A 81 14.65 -7.26 -4.87
C ARG A 81 14.33 -8.03 -3.60
N ILE A 82 13.14 -8.64 -3.53
CA ILE A 82 12.71 -9.49 -2.41
C ILE A 82 12.28 -10.86 -2.96
N GLY A 83 13.18 -11.84 -2.92
CA GLY A 83 12.90 -13.18 -3.46
C GLY A 83 12.63 -13.13 -4.97
N ALA A 84 11.43 -13.54 -5.37
CA ALA A 84 10.96 -13.56 -6.76
C ALA A 84 10.22 -12.26 -7.17
N ARG A 85 10.26 -11.21 -6.33
CA ARG A 85 9.56 -9.95 -6.55
C ARG A 85 10.52 -8.76 -6.61
N ASP A 86 10.24 -7.81 -7.49
CA ASP A 86 10.78 -6.46 -7.42
C ASP A 86 9.76 -5.53 -6.76
N VAL A 87 10.23 -4.71 -5.83
CA VAL A 87 9.43 -3.69 -5.15
C VAL A 87 9.97 -2.33 -5.55
N VAL A 88 9.14 -1.53 -6.22
CA VAL A 88 9.47 -0.15 -6.57
C VAL A 88 8.72 0.79 -5.64
N THR A 89 9.47 1.62 -4.92
CA THR A 89 8.93 2.62 -3.99
C THR A 89 9.21 4.01 -4.53
N GLN A 90 8.17 4.80 -4.79
CA GLN A 90 8.26 6.21 -5.15
C GLN A 90 7.59 7.05 -4.06
N ARG A 91 8.33 8.06 -3.59
CA ARG A 91 7.83 9.06 -2.65
C ARG A 91 7.33 10.29 -3.40
N TYR A 92 6.22 10.84 -2.96
CA TYR A 92 5.68 12.12 -3.43
C TYR A 92 5.46 13.06 -2.24
N VAL A 93 5.79 14.33 -2.44
CA VAL A 93 5.27 15.41 -1.59
C VAL A 93 3.99 15.90 -2.23
N PHE A 94 2.89 15.88 -1.47
CA PHE A 94 1.64 16.47 -1.92
C PHE A 94 1.37 17.79 -1.22
N ARG A 95 0.77 18.75 -1.94
CA ARG A 95 0.40 20.08 -1.44
C ARG A 95 -1.02 20.45 -1.83
N GLY A 96 -1.70 21.16 -0.96
CA GLY A 96 -3.09 21.57 -1.17
C GLY A 96 -3.56 22.60 -0.15
N GLY A 97 -4.73 23.17 -0.41
CA GLY A 97 -5.45 23.97 0.58
C GLY A 97 -6.07 23.09 1.67
N PRO A 98 -6.59 23.70 2.75
CA PRO A 98 -7.34 22.95 3.75
C PRO A 98 -8.60 22.33 3.13
N GLY A 99 -8.91 21.09 3.50
CA GLY A 99 -10.08 20.39 3.01
C GLY A 99 -9.90 18.87 2.96
N HIS A 100 -10.97 18.21 2.51
CA HIS A 100 -11.02 16.77 2.32
C HIS A 100 -10.84 16.43 0.84
N TYR A 101 -9.93 15.51 0.56
CA TYR A 101 -9.56 15.10 -0.78
C TYR A 101 -9.61 13.57 -0.91
N GLU A 102 -9.99 13.11 -2.10
CA GLU A 102 -9.89 11.71 -2.49
C GLU A 102 -8.80 11.58 -3.55
N VAL A 103 -7.82 10.72 -3.28
CA VAL A 103 -6.88 10.19 -4.27
C VAL A 103 -7.51 8.91 -4.82
N PRO A 104 -7.90 8.87 -6.10
CA PRO A 104 -8.48 7.68 -6.71
C PRO A 104 -7.50 6.49 -6.70
N PRO A 105 -7.99 5.26 -6.93
CA PRO A 105 -7.15 4.10 -7.16
C PRO A 105 -6.07 4.36 -8.21
N LEU A 106 -4.83 4.00 -7.90
CA LEU A 106 -3.72 4.06 -8.85
C LEU A 106 -3.63 2.75 -9.63
N LEU A 107 -3.58 2.85 -10.95
CA LEU A 107 -3.49 1.70 -11.86
C LEU A 107 -2.03 1.48 -12.29
N ALA A 108 -1.43 0.35 -11.92
CA ALA A 108 -0.14 -0.06 -12.45
C ALA A 108 -0.31 -1.23 -13.41
N THR A 109 0.56 -1.26 -14.42
CA THR A 109 0.62 -2.33 -15.41
C THR A 109 1.99 -2.99 -15.34
N TRP A 110 2.01 -4.29 -15.08
CA TRP A 110 3.20 -5.12 -15.23
C TRP A 110 3.12 -5.87 -16.55
N THR A 111 4.23 -5.93 -17.28
CA THR A 111 4.36 -6.69 -18.52
C THR A 111 5.56 -7.61 -18.42
N ASP A 112 5.35 -8.92 -18.60
CA ASP A 112 6.42 -9.91 -18.59
C ASP A 112 7.33 -9.82 -19.83
N ASP A 113 8.44 -10.56 -19.81
CA ASP A 113 9.39 -10.63 -20.93
C ASP A 113 8.79 -11.24 -22.22
N GLU A 114 7.64 -11.92 -22.13
CA GLU A 114 6.90 -12.49 -23.27
C GLU A 114 5.87 -11.50 -23.86
N GLY A 115 5.61 -10.38 -23.16
CA GLY A 115 4.67 -9.33 -23.53
C GLY A 115 3.26 -9.50 -22.95
N THR A 116 3.04 -10.40 -21.99
CA THR A 116 1.78 -10.54 -21.26
C THR A 116 1.67 -9.42 -20.23
N SER A 117 0.56 -8.68 -20.25
CA SER A 117 0.32 -7.59 -19.29
C SER A 117 -0.77 -7.93 -18.27
N VAL A 118 -0.54 -7.55 -17.02
CA VAL A 118 -1.50 -7.64 -15.92
C VAL A 118 -1.59 -6.29 -15.21
N GLU A 119 -2.81 -5.89 -14.87
CA GLU A 119 -3.09 -4.63 -14.17
C GLU A 119 -3.42 -4.87 -12.70
N ALA A 120 -2.98 -3.96 -11.83
CA ALA A 120 -3.41 -3.90 -10.43
C ALA A 120 -3.79 -2.47 -10.05
N GLN A 121 -4.74 -2.36 -9.11
CA GLN A 121 -5.22 -1.09 -8.59
C GLN A 121 -4.97 -0.98 -7.09
N SER A 122 -4.55 0.19 -6.64
CA SER A 122 -4.52 0.50 -5.21
C SER A 122 -5.92 0.72 -4.64
N THR A 123 -6.04 0.69 -3.32
CA THR A 123 -7.22 1.24 -2.64
C THR A 123 -7.22 2.77 -2.79
N PRO A 124 -8.39 3.45 -2.88
CA PRO A 124 -8.43 4.91 -2.81
C PRO A 124 -7.93 5.41 -1.45
N LEU A 125 -7.34 6.60 -1.43
CA LEU A 125 -6.86 7.24 -0.20
C LEU A 125 -7.61 8.55 0.06
N PHE A 126 -8.12 8.70 1.27
CA PHE A 126 -8.77 9.93 1.73
C PHE A 126 -7.80 10.76 2.56
N LEU A 127 -7.64 12.04 2.19
CA LEU A 127 -6.73 12.98 2.81
C LEU A 127 -7.51 14.12 3.45
N ASP A 128 -7.10 14.49 4.66
CA ASP A 128 -7.64 15.64 5.38
C ASP A 128 -6.50 16.62 5.68
N ILE A 129 -6.51 17.77 5.00
CA ILE A 129 -5.49 18.82 5.20
C ILE A 129 -6.02 19.81 6.22
N GLU A 130 -5.37 19.83 7.39
CA GLU A 130 -5.72 20.71 8.50
C GLU A 130 -5.56 22.19 8.14
N VAL A 131 -6.39 23.04 8.76
CA VAL A 131 -6.16 24.48 8.83
C VAL A 131 -5.19 24.73 9.98
N ASP A 132 -4.19 25.61 9.79
CA ASP A 132 -3.37 26.05 10.91
C ASP A 132 -4.25 26.56 12.05
N PRO A 133 -4.05 26.12 13.31
CA PRO A 133 -4.82 26.61 14.42
C PRO A 133 -4.64 28.13 14.53
N VAL A 134 -5.75 28.86 14.65
CA VAL A 134 -5.72 30.31 14.83
C VAL A 134 -4.85 30.60 16.06
N GLN A 135 -3.76 31.34 15.86
CA GLN A 135 -2.95 31.84 16.96
C GLN A 135 -3.81 32.83 17.73
N VAL A 136 -4.38 32.38 18.85
CA VAL A 136 -5.05 33.27 19.79
C VAL A 136 -3.94 34.11 20.44
N GLY A 137 -3.80 35.35 19.98
CA GLY A 137 -2.94 36.32 20.67
C GLY A 137 -3.43 36.51 22.10
N GLU A 138 -2.51 36.64 23.06
CA GLU A 138 -2.88 37.04 24.41
C GLU A 138 -3.62 38.38 24.34
N LEU A 139 -4.81 38.44 24.94
CA LEU A 139 -5.53 39.69 25.17
C LEU A 139 -4.64 40.56 26.05
N ILE A 140 -3.83 41.43 25.43
CA ILE A 140 -3.16 42.50 26.18
C ILE A 140 -4.24 43.38 26.78
N ASP A 141 -4.16 43.49 28.10
CA ASP A 141 -5.07 44.19 29.00
C ASP A 141 -5.45 45.57 28.45
N ILE A 142 -6.75 45.83 28.29
CA ILE A 142 -7.25 47.16 27.92
C ILE A 142 -7.05 48.04 29.16
N VAL A 143 -5.97 48.82 29.18
CA VAL A 143 -5.75 49.82 30.23
C VAL A 143 -6.76 50.95 30.02
N GLU A 144 -7.75 51.04 30.90
CA GLU A 144 -8.72 52.14 30.94
C GLU A 144 -8.00 53.43 31.40
N PRO A 145 -8.07 54.54 30.64
CA PRO A 145 -7.42 55.78 31.02
C PRO A 145 -8.17 56.47 32.20
N PRO A 146 -7.45 57.22 33.05
CA PRO A 146 -8.00 57.86 34.25
C PRO A 146 -8.97 59.01 33.96
#